data_AF-A0A3D2NGG7-F1
#
_entry.id   AF-A0A3D2NGG7-F1
#
_cell.length_a   1.000
_cell.length_b   1.000
_cell.length_c   1.000
_cell.angle_alpha   90.00
_cell.angle_beta   90.00
_cell.angle_gamma   90.00
#
_symmetry.space_group_name_H-M   'P 1'
#
loop_
_entity.id
_entity.type
_entity.pdbx_description
1 polymer ?
#
loop_
_entity_poly.entity_id
_entity_poly.type
_entity_poly.pdbx_seq_one_letter_code
_entity_poly.pdbx_strand_id
1 'polypeptide(L)'
;SHLGTAVARMQGRGAAVVVGTCPDLGALRAVPQPLRSIGSRVSQQLAAAQAVQAEVAGARVVSLRRAVGPFFLIDPDGMFSLDRFHPSALGYRRTADALLPELVDAVSAAQRR
;
A
#
# COMPACT_ATOMS: atom_id res chain seq x y z
N SER A 1 3.37 15.80 8.41
CA SER A 1 3.75 15.26 7.08
C SER A 1 2.59 15.41 6.11
N HIS A 2 2.81 15.36 4.79
CA HIS A 2 1.72 15.42 3.81
C HIS A 2 0.67 14.32 4.03
N LEU A 3 1.12 13.07 4.27
CA LEU A 3 0.23 11.94 4.56
C LEU A 3 -0.59 12.17 5.83
N GLY A 4 0.03 12.54 6.95
CA GLY A 4 -0.67 12.76 8.21
C GLY A 4 -1.75 13.85 8.09
N THR A 5 -1.47 14.95 7.39
CA THR A 5 -2.45 16.00 7.12
C THR A 5 -3.62 15.49 6.26
N ALA A 6 -3.35 14.66 5.25
CA ALA A 6 -4.40 14.06 4.42
C ALA A 6 -5.30 13.11 5.23
N VAL A 7 -4.71 12.28 6.09
CA VAL A 7 -5.43 11.37 7.00
C VAL A 7 -6.33 12.18 7.96
N ALA A 8 -5.76 13.15 8.67
CA ALA A 8 -6.49 13.99 9.60
C ALA A 8 -7.66 14.74 8.92
N ARG A 9 -7.46 15.22 7.68
CA ARG A 9 -8.53 15.88 6.91
C ARG A 9 -9.67 14.91 6.58
N MET A 10 -9.39 13.65 6.25
CA MET A 10 -10.43 12.66 5.96
C MET A 10 -11.19 12.26 7.24
N GLN A 11 -10.47 12.01 8.33
CA GLN A 11 -11.08 11.68 9.63
C GLN A 11 -11.90 12.84 10.20
N GLY A 12 -11.47 14.09 10.02
CA GLY A 12 -12.24 15.28 10.39
C GLY A 12 -13.58 15.41 9.66
N ARG A 13 -13.79 14.64 8.59
CA ARG A 13 -15.07 14.51 7.87
C ARG A 13 -15.83 13.22 8.23
N GLY A 14 -15.41 12.52 9.29
CA GLY A 14 -16.02 11.28 9.76
C GLY A 14 -15.59 10.01 9.02
N ALA A 15 -14.59 10.08 8.14
CA ALA A 15 -14.15 8.90 7.39
C ALA A 15 -13.22 8.00 8.22
N ALA A 16 -13.47 6.69 8.19
CA ALA A 16 -12.48 5.70 8.58
C ALA A 16 -11.37 5.62 7.51
N VAL A 17 -10.10 5.54 7.94
CA VAL A 17 -8.95 5.59 7.03
C VAL A 17 -8.04 4.38 7.21
N VAL A 18 -7.76 3.70 6.10
CA VAL A 18 -6.75 2.64 5.98
C VAL A 18 -5.71 3.10 4.97
N VAL A 19 -4.43 2.96 5.32
CA VAL A 19 -3.30 3.33 4.46
C VAL A 19 -2.57 2.07 4.01
N GLY A 20 -2.65 1.76 2.72
CA GLY A 20 -1.71 0.84 2.08
C GLY A 20 -0.37 1.54 1.84
N THR A 21 0.72 1.04 2.43
CA THR A 21 2.04 1.65 2.28
C THR A 21 2.69 1.34 0.93
N CYS A 22 3.72 2.11 0.57
CA CYS A 22 4.42 1.98 -0.71
C CYS A 22 4.83 0.52 -0.98
N PRO A 23 4.47 -0.05 -2.15
CA PRO A 23 4.91 -1.39 -2.52
C PRO A 23 6.42 -1.39 -2.81
N ASP A 24 7.02 -2.58 -2.77
CA ASP A 24 8.45 -2.74 -3.07
C ASP A 24 8.69 -2.59 -4.58
N LEU A 25 9.27 -1.45 -4.98
CA LEU A 25 9.60 -1.19 -6.38
C LEU A 25 10.68 -2.13 -6.93
N GLY A 26 11.32 -2.94 -6.08
CA GLY A 26 12.18 -4.05 -6.50
C GLY A 26 11.45 -5.12 -7.33
N ALA A 27 10.12 -5.19 -7.26
CA ALA A 27 9.32 -6.09 -8.08
C ALA A 27 9.26 -5.69 -9.57
N LEU A 28 9.60 -4.44 -9.91
CA LEU A 28 9.58 -3.93 -11.28
C LEU A 28 10.78 -4.44 -12.09
N ARG A 29 10.64 -5.65 -12.67
CA ARG A 29 11.70 -6.30 -13.45
C ARG A 29 12.15 -5.50 -14.68
N ALA A 30 11.28 -4.64 -15.21
CA ALA A 30 11.59 -3.74 -16.32
C ALA A 30 12.68 -2.70 -15.98
N VAL A 31 12.86 -2.36 -14.69
CA VAL A 31 13.93 -1.47 -14.24
C VAL A 31 15.23 -2.26 -14.14
N PRO A 32 16.32 -1.87 -14.85
CA PRO A 32 17.59 -2.58 -14.78
C PRO A 32 18.34 -2.33 -13.46
N GLN A 33 19.35 -3.15 -13.19
CA GLN A 33 20.28 -2.90 -12.09
C GLN A 33 21.31 -1.83 -12.47
N PRO A 34 21.77 -1.01 -11.52
CA PRO A 34 21.50 -1.06 -10.07
C PRO A 34 20.23 -0.31 -9.62
N LEU A 35 19.55 0.39 -10.53
CA LEU A 35 18.40 1.24 -10.21
C LEU A 35 17.27 0.51 -9.51
N ARG A 36 17.00 -0.75 -9.88
CA ARG A 36 15.97 -1.57 -9.23
C ARG A 36 16.25 -1.80 -7.75
N SER A 37 17.51 -2.03 -7.37
CA SER A 37 17.89 -2.19 -5.96
C SER A 37 17.77 -0.88 -5.18
N ILE A 38 18.09 0.25 -5.81
CA ILE A 38 17.90 1.59 -5.22
C ILE A 38 16.41 1.86 -5.02
N GLY A 39 15.59 1.60 -6.03
CA GLY A 39 14.13 1.74 -5.96
C GLY A 39 13.52 0.88 -4.85
N SER A 40 13.96 -0.37 -4.70
CA SER A 40 13.54 -1.24 -3.59
C SER A 40 13.85 -0.62 -2.22
N ARG A 41 15.08 -0.13 -2.01
CA ARG A 41 15.47 0.50 -0.73
C ARG A 41 14.66 1.78 -0.45
N VAL A 42 14.56 2.68 -1.42
CA VAL A 42 13.84 3.96 -1.24
C VAL A 42 12.35 3.72 -1.01
N SER A 43 11.73 2.80 -1.76
CA SER A 43 10.30 2.45 -1.55
C SER A 43 10.05 1.83 -0.18
N GLN A 44 10.94 0.98 0.32
CA GLN A 44 10.85 0.42 1.67
C GLN A 44 11.01 1.51 2.76
N GLN A 45 11.93 2.45 2.59
CA GLN A 45 12.08 3.59 3.51
C GLN A 45 10.82 4.48 3.51
N LEU A 46 10.27 4.76 2.32
CA LEU A 46 9.01 5.49 2.20
C LEU A 46 7.86 4.74 2.87
N ALA A 47 7.74 3.43 2.67
CA ALA A 47 6.71 2.60 3.29
C ALA A 47 6.79 2.64 4.82
N ALA A 48 7.99 2.59 5.40
CA ALA A 48 8.20 2.72 6.84
C ALA A 48 7.80 4.12 7.35
N ALA A 49 8.20 5.18 6.64
CA ALA A 49 7.80 6.55 7.00
C ALA A 49 6.27 6.75 6.89
N GLN A 50 5.63 6.16 5.88
CA GLN A 50 4.17 6.19 5.73
C GLN A 50 3.46 5.46 6.87
N ALA A 51 3.96 4.29 7.28
CA ALA A 51 3.41 3.53 8.40
C ALA A 51 3.41 4.37 9.68
N VAL A 52 4.57 4.92 10.06
CA VAL A 52 4.70 5.77 11.26
C VAL A 52 3.74 6.96 11.21
N GLN A 53 3.68 7.66 10.09
CA GLN A 53 2.84 8.86 9.98
C GLN A 53 1.34 8.54 9.95
N ALA A 54 0.94 7.40 9.37
CA ALA A 54 -0.43 6.95 9.38
C ALA A 54 -0.87 6.50 10.78
N GLU A 55 -0.02 5.75 11.49
CA GLU A 55 -0.26 5.32 12.88
C GLU A 55 -0.38 6.52 13.83
N VAL A 56 0.53 7.50 13.73
CA VAL A 56 0.47 8.74 14.52
C VAL A 56 -0.83 9.52 14.25
N ALA A 57 -1.31 9.50 13.00
CA ALA A 57 -2.58 10.10 12.62
C ALA A 57 -3.80 9.21 12.95
N GLY A 58 -3.62 8.06 13.61
CA GLY A 58 -4.69 7.16 14.01
C GLY A 58 -5.36 6.40 12.85
N ALA A 59 -4.72 6.31 11.68
CA ALA A 59 -5.16 5.44 10.60
C ALA A 59 -4.64 4.02 10.80
N ARG A 60 -5.37 3.04 10.24
CA ARG A 60 -4.87 1.66 10.13
C ARG A 60 -3.87 1.55 8.99
N VAL A 61 -2.91 0.64 9.11
CA VAL A 61 -1.82 0.50 8.14
C VAL A 61 -1.75 -0.92 7.60
N VAL A 62 -1.65 -1.05 6.27
CA VAL A 62 -1.41 -2.31 5.57
C VAL A 62 -0.10 -2.22 4.81
N SER A 63 0.84 -3.11 5.12
CA SER A 63 2.08 -3.23 4.35
C SER A 63 1.81 -3.93 3.03
N LEU A 64 1.72 -3.18 1.91
CA LEU A 64 1.49 -3.78 0.59
C LEU A 64 2.65 -4.67 0.16
N ARG A 65 3.90 -4.28 0.49
CA ARG A 65 5.07 -5.13 0.27
C ARG A 65 4.90 -6.52 0.87
N ARG A 66 4.41 -6.62 2.12
CA ARG A 66 4.21 -7.91 2.79
C ARG A 66 2.96 -8.61 2.30
N ALA A 67 1.86 -7.88 2.17
CA ALA A 67 0.54 -8.45 1.89
C ALA A 67 0.40 -8.96 0.46
N VAL A 68 0.95 -8.24 -0.51
CA VAL A 68 0.78 -8.57 -1.94
C VAL A 68 2.08 -8.72 -2.71
N GLY A 69 3.20 -8.20 -2.21
CA GLY A 69 4.51 -8.24 -2.89
C GLY A 69 4.94 -9.63 -3.39
N PRO A 70 4.80 -10.73 -2.62
CA PRO A 70 5.17 -12.06 -3.09
C PRO A 70 4.47 -12.48 -4.39
N PHE A 71 3.20 -12.10 -4.58
CA PHE A 71 2.46 -12.45 -5.79
C PHE A 71 3.06 -11.80 -7.05
N PHE A 72 3.47 -10.52 -6.95
CA PHE A 72 4.13 -9.81 -8.06
C PHE A 72 5.53 -10.37 -8.39
N LEU A 73 6.18 -11.05 -7.45
CA LEU A 73 7.46 -11.70 -7.67
C LEU A 73 7.30 -13.09 -8.29
N ILE A 74 6.27 -13.84 -7.87
CA ILE A 74 6.00 -15.21 -8.30
C ILE A 74 5.37 -15.24 -9.70
N ASP A 75 4.35 -14.41 -9.94
CA ASP A 75 3.60 -14.34 -11.20
C ASP A 75 3.55 -12.90 -11.74
N PRO A 76 4.68 -12.35 -12.23
CA PRO A 76 4.71 -10.98 -12.72
C PRO A 76 3.82 -10.76 -13.95
N ASP A 77 3.67 -11.77 -14.81
CA ASP A 77 2.91 -11.64 -16.07
C ASP A 77 1.40 -11.56 -15.81
N GLY A 78 0.89 -12.30 -14.81
CA GLY A 78 -0.50 -12.18 -14.38
C GLY A 78 -0.77 -10.97 -13.47
N MET A 79 0.22 -10.53 -12.69
CA MET A 79 0.03 -9.51 -11.65
C MET A 79 0.25 -8.07 -12.13
N PHE A 80 1.07 -7.84 -13.15
CA PHE A 80 1.23 -6.53 -13.77
C PHE A 80 0.36 -6.36 -15.02
N SER A 81 -0.03 -5.12 -15.30
CA SER A 81 -0.70 -4.74 -16.55
C SER A 81 0.27 -4.80 -17.73
N LEU A 82 -0.22 -4.50 -18.93
CA LEU A 82 0.56 -4.48 -20.17
C LEU A 82 1.76 -3.51 -20.09
N ASP A 83 1.67 -2.45 -19.28
CA ASP A 83 2.77 -1.50 -19.05
C ASP A 83 3.90 -2.06 -18.16
N ARG A 84 3.71 -3.25 -17.58
CA ARG A 84 4.64 -3.92 -16.66
C ARG A 84 5.01 -3.07 -15.45
N PHE A 85 4.14 -2.15 -15.06
CA PHE A 85 4.36 -1.20 -13.99
C PHE A 85 3.18 -1.15 -13.02
N HIS A 86 1.97 -0.92 -13.53
CA HIS A 86 0.76 -0.92 -12.70
C HIS A 86 0.25 -2.34 -12.47
N PRO A 87 -0.45 -2.61 -11.36
CA PRO A 87 -1.17 -3.87 -11.19
C PRO A 87 -2.15 -4.13 -12.33
N SER A 88 -2.28 -5.40 -12.74
CA SER A 88 -3.37 -5.86 -13.59
C SER A 88 -4.70 -5.84 -12.83
N ALA A 89 -5.79 -6.23 -13.49
CA ALA A 89 -7.07 -6.47 -12.80
C ALA A 89 -6.92 -7.49 -11.66
N LEU A 90 -6.14 -8.56 -11.86
CA LEU A 90 -5.83 -9.54 -10.83
C LEU A 90 -5.00 -8.91 -9.69
N GLY A 91 -3.99 -8.11 -10.04
CA GLY A 91 -3.16 -7.43 -9.05
C GLY A 91 -3.93 -6.44 -8.18
N TYR A 92 -4.84 -5.65 -8.78
CA TYR A 92 -5.74 -4.78 -8.03
C TYR A 92 -6.73 -5.57 -7.17
N ARG A 93 -7.27 -6.69 -7.66
CA ARG A 93 -8.12 -7.58 -6.84
C ARG A 93 -7.38 -8.07 -5.60
N ARG A 94 -6.15 -8.58 -5.74
CA ARG A 94 -5.33 -9.03 -4.59
C ARG A 94 -5.03 -7.90 -3.61
N THR A 95 -4.79 -6.70 -4.12
CA THR A 95 -4.59 -5.51 -3.29
C THR A 95 -5.85 -5.14 -2.52
N ALA A 96 -7.01 -5.18 -3.17
CA ALA A 96 -8.30 -4.95 -2.52
C ALA A 96 -8.60 -6.02 -1.46
N ASP A 97 -8.37 -7.30 -1.76
CA ASP A 97 -8.54 -8.42 -0.82
C ASP A 97 -7.67 -8.24 0.44
N ALA A 98 -6.47 -7.65 0.31
CA ALA A 98 -5.59 -7.36 1.43
C ALA A 98 -6.04 -6.15 2.28
N LEU A 99 -6.70 -5.16 1.67
CA LEU A 99 -7.15 -3.94 2.35
C LEU A 99 -8.54 -4.08 2.97
N LEU A 100 -9.39 -4.91 2.37
CA LEU A 100 -10.82 -5.02 2.72
C LEU A 100 -11.07 -5.39 4.19
N PRO A 101 -10.36 -6.36 4.81
CA PRO A 101 -10.57 -6.69 6.22
C PRO A 101 -10.32 -5.50 7.14
N GLU A 102 -9.22 -4.77 6.92
CA GLU A 102 -8.90 -3.58 7.72
C GLU A 102 -9.90 -2.45 7.51
N LEU A 103 -10.46 -2.33 6.29
CA LEU A 103 -11.50 -1.35 6.00
C LEU A 103 -12.80 -1.68 6.74
N VAL A 104 -13.25 -2.93 6.69
CA VAL A 104 -14.44 -3.42 7.40
C VAL A 104 -14.28 -3.19 8.91
N ASP A 105 -13.12 -3.53 9.47
CA ASP A 105 -12.83 -3.32 10.88
C ASP A 105 -12.80 -1.83 11.26
N ALA A 106 -12.21 -0.97 10.41
CA ALA A 106 -12.14 0.46 10.65
C ALA A 106 -13.55 1.10 10.65
N VAL A 107 -14.38 0.76 9.67
CA VAL A 107 -15.75 1.26 9.56
C VAL A 107 -16.60 0.76 10.71
N SER A 108 -16.51 -0.54 11.04
CA SER A 108 -17.26 -1.14 12.14
C SER A 108 -16.89 -0.51 13.49
N ALA A 109 -15.61 -0.21 13.70
CA ALA A 109 -15.15 0.47 14.91
C ALA A 109 -15.61 1.93 14.97
N ALA A 110 -15.69 2.63 13.83
CA ALA A 110 -16.18 4.00 13.76
C ALA A 110 -17.70 4.08 14.03
N GLN A 111 -18.48 3.10 13.57
CA GLN A 111 -19.94 3.05 13.82
C GLN A 111 -20.32 2.78 15.27
N ARG A 112 -19.40 2.23 16.08
CA ARG A 112 -19.61 1.97 17.50
C ARG A 112 -19.25 3.15 18.41
N ARG A 113 -18.68 4.23 17.86
CA ARG A 113 -18.33 5.45 18.58
C ARG A 113 -19.45 6.47 18.45
#